data_AF-A0A9Q0RIU2-F1
#
_entry.id   AF-A0A9Q0RIU2-F1
#
_cell.length_a   1.000
_cell.length_b   1.000
_cell.length_c   1.000
_cell.angle_alpha   90.00
_cell.angle_beta   90.00
_cell.angle_gamma   90.00
#
_symmetry.space_group_name_H-M   'P 1'
#
loop_
_entity.id
_entity.type
_entity.pdbx_description
1 polymer ?
#
loop_
_entity_poly.entity_id
_entity_poly.type
_entity_poly.pdbx_seq_one_letter_code
_entity_poly.pdbx_strand_id
1 'polypeptide(L)'
;MPKLKKVLVTYIWLSIVRLDDVRLDDVRLDDVQLDDVQLDDVQLDDVQLDDVQLDDVQLDDVQLDDVQLDDVQLDDVQLDDVQLDDVQLDDVQLDDVQLDDVQLDDVQLDDA
;
A
#
# COMPACT_ATOMS: atom_id res chain seq x y z
N MET A 1 14.66 -1.60 -13.76
CA MET A 1 13.34 -0.95 -13.88
C MET A 1 13.52 0.57 -13.84
N PRO A 2 12.66 1.37 -14.51
CA PRO A 2 12.65 2.82 -14.31
C PRO A 2 12.19 3.13 -12.87
N LYS A 3 12.93 3.99 -12.16
CA LYS A 3 12.54 4.54 -10.85
C LYS A 3 11.80 5.85 -11.09
N LEU A 4 10.58 6.00 -10.60
CA LEU A 4 9.90 7.29 -10.55
C LEU A 4 10.20 7.96 -9.21
N LYS A 5 10.49 9.26 -9.24
CA LYS A 5 10.98 9.97 -8.06
C LYS A 5 9.91 10.72 -7.27
N LYS A 6 8.70 10.82 -7.82
CA LYS A 6 7.61 11.55 -7.20
C LYS A 6 6.31 11.21 -7.88
N VAL A 7 5.30 10.83 -7.11
CA VAL A 7 3.92 10.63 -7.56
C VAL A 7 3.02 11.40 -6.62
N LEU A 8 2.13 12.23 -7.18
CA LEU A 8 1.11 12.94 -6.41
C LEU A 8 -0.23 12.76 -7.13
N VAL A 9 -1.19 12.19 -6.43
CA VAL A 9 -2.58 12.03 -6.90
C VAL A 9 -3.49 12.47 -5.76
N THR A 10 -4.54 13.21 -6.10
CA THR A 10 -5.46 13.77 -5.10
C THR A 10 -6.87 13.24 -5.21
N TYR A 11 -7.25 12.65 -6.35
CA TYR A 11 -8.55 12.00 -6.52
C TYR A 11 -8.41 10.97 -7.62
N ILE A 12 -8.68 9.71 -7.31
CA ILE A 12 -8.73 8.68 -8.34
C ILE A 12 -9.70 7.57 -7.96
N TRP A 13 -10.40 7.06 -8.97
CA TRP A 13 -11.21 5.86 -8.85
C TRP A 13 -10.93 4.95 -10.05
N LEU A 14 -10.40 3.76 -9.79
CA LEU A 14 -10.12 2.75 -10.82
C LEU A 14 -10.63 1.40 -10.36
N SER A 15 -11.26 0.65 -11.26
CA SER A 15 -11.78 -0.68 -10.93
C SER A 15 -10.80 -1.83 -11.16
N ILE A 16 -9.67 -1.58 -11.82
CA ILE A 16 -8.61 -2.59 -12.00
C ILE A 16 -7.28 -1.87 -12.06
N VAL A 17 -6.32 -2.29 -11.24
CA VAL A 17 -4.93 -1.83 -11.29
C VAL A 17 -4.00 -3.04 -11.33
N ARG A 18 -3.03 -3.00 -12.26
CA ARG A 18 -1.98 -4.01 -12.37
C ARG A 18 -0.65 -3.35 -12.60
N LEU A 19 0.31 -3.62 -11.73
CA LEU A 19 1.67 -3.10 -11.81
C LEU A 19 2.66 -4.24 -11.56
N ASP A 20 3.61 -4.37 -12.47
CA ASP A 20 4.71 -5.32 -12.37
C ASP A 20 6.03 -4.54 -12.47
N ASP A 21 7.05 -4.95 -11.71
CA ASP A 21 8.41 -4.40 -11.81
C ASP A 21 8.49 -2.88 -11.54
N VAL A 22 7.85 -2.39 -10.48
CA VAL A 22 7.73 -0.95 -10.19
C VAL A 22 8.64 -0.49 -9.05
N ARG A 23 9.26 0.69 -9.22
CA ARG A 23 9.99 1.39 -8.16
C ARG A 23 9.59 2.85 -8.08
N LEU A 24 9.01 3.27 -6.96
CA LEU A 24 8.58 4.65 -6.74
C LEU A 24 9.19 5.22 -5.45
N ASP A 25 9.54 6.50 -5.52
CA ASP A 25 9.94 7.31 -4.36
C ASP A 25 8.96 8.47 -4.23
N ASP A 26 8.78 8.95 -3.01
CA ASP A 26 7.98 10.14 -2.70
C ASP A 26 6.55 10.02 -3.28
N VAL A 27 5.81 9.00 -2.85
CA VAL A 27 4.44 8.76 -3.29
C VAL A 27 3.47 9.40 -2.32
N ARG A 28 2.54 10.19 -2.85
CA ARG A 28 1.42 10.77 -2.09
C ARG A 28 0.11 10.56 -2.81
N LEU A 29 -0.81 9.85 -2.17
CA LEU A 29 -2.13 9.58 -2.70
C LEU A 29 -3.16 10.04 -1.67
N ASP A 30 -4.03 10.95 -2.09
CA ASP A 30 -5.16 11.43 -1.30
C ASP A 30 -6.47 11.04 -2.01
N ASP A 31 -7.52 10.72 -1.25
CA ASP A 31 -8.87 10.41 -1.74
C ASP A 31 -8.87 9.36 -2.88
N VAL A 32 -8.38 8.16 -2.58
CA VAL A 32 -8.19 7.08 -3.56
C VAL A 32 -9.14 5.93 -3.32
N GLN A 33 -9.79 5.46 -4.38
CA GLN A 33 -10.61 4.25 -4.36
C GLN A 33 -10.13 3.32 -5.47
N LEU A 34 -9.69 2.10 -5.13
CA LEU A 34 -9.28 1.10 -6.12
C LEU A 34 -9.94 -0.24 -5.84
N ASP A 35 -10.45 -0.85 -6.91
CA ASP A 35 -10.93 -2.23 -6.89
C ASP A 35 -9.98 -3.12 -7.72
N ASP A 36 -9.89 -4.41 -7.41
CA ASP A 36 -9.11 -5.42 -8.13
C ASP A 36 -7.65 -4.98 -8.36
N VAL A 37 -6.87 -4.85 -7.29
CA VAL A 37 -5.46 -4.42 -7.35
C VAL A 37 -4.52 -5.61 -7.33
N GLN A 38 -3.60 -5.68 -8.30
CA GLN A 38 -2.52 -6.67 -8.32
C GLN A 38 -1.16 -5.98 -8.49
N LEU A 39 -0.27 -6.15 -7.51
CA LEU A 39 1.09 -5.62 -7.54
C LEU A 39 2.09 -6.78 -7.41
N ASP A 40 3.06 -6.82 -8.32
CA ASP A 40 4.12 -7.84 -8.39
C ASP A 40 5.49 -7.15 -8.51
N ASP A 41 6.49 -7.61 -7.76
CA ASP A 41 7.86 -7.07 -7.77
C ASP A 41 7.90 -5.53 -7.55
N VAL A 42 7.27 -5.05 -6.47
CA VAL A 42 7.13 -3.59 -6.20
C VAL A 42 8.00 -3.12 -5.04
N GLN A 43 8.67 -1.99 -5.23
CA GLN A 43 9.40 -1.28 -4.17
C GLN A 43 8.89 0.16 -4.05
N LEU A 44 8.43 0.55 -2.87
CA LEU A 44 8.01 1.92 -2.59
C LEU A 44 8.80 2.49 -1.40
N ASP A 45 9.40 3.65 -1.61
CA ASP A 45 10.12 4.42 -0.60
C ASP A 45 9.35 5.73 -0.34
N ASP A 46 9.21 6.15 0.93
CA ASP A 46 8.57 7.41 1.33
C ASP A 46 7.12 7.54 0.83
N VAL A 47 6.20 6.73 1.39
CA VAL A 47 4.79 6.68 0.96
C VAL A 47 3.88 7.35 1.98
N GLN A 48 2.96 8.19 1.50
CA GLN A 48 1.87 8.75 2.30
C GLN A 48 0.54 8.48 1.60
N LEU A 49 -0.36 7.78 2.28
CA LEU A 49 -1.73 7.51 1.83
C LEU A 49 -2.71 8.15 2.83
N ASP A 50 -3.67 8.91 2.31
CA ASP A 50 -4.70 9.61 3.08
C ASP A 50 -6.07 9.36 2.43
N ASP A 51 -7.09 9.02 3.22
CA ASP A 51 -8.45 8.71 2.75
C ASP A 51 -8.46 7.66 1.60
N VAL A 52 -7.92 6.46 1.86
CA VAL A 52 -7.78 5.40 0.84
C VAL A 52 -8.67 4.20 1.10
N GLN A 53 -9.37 3.73 0.07
CA GLN A 53 -10.16 2.49 0.09
C GLN A 53 -9.65 1.54 -0.99
N LEU A 54 -9.23 0.34 -0.59
CA LEU A 54 -8.84 -0.72 -1.52
C LEU A 54 -9.68 -1.98 -1.27
N ASP A 55 -10.22 -2.53 -2.35
CA ASP A 55 -11.01 -3.76 -2.38
C ASP A 55 -10.35 -4.79 -3.30
N ASP A 56 -10.34 -6.06 -2.89
CA ASP A 56 -9.71 -7.18 -3.61
C ASP A 56 -8.24 -6.91 -3.99
N VAL A 57 -7.34 -6.88 -2.99
CA VAL A 57 -5.91 -6.57 -3.18
C VAL A 57 -5.03 -7.81 -3.11
N GLN A 58 -4.13 -7.97 -4.08
CA GLN A 58 -3.09 -8.99 -4.11
C GLN A 58 -1.72 -8.34 -4.27
N LEU A 59 -0.85 -8.51 -3.26
CA LEU A 59 0.54 -8.05 -3.28
C LEU A 59 1.47 -9.27 -3.23
N ASP A 60 2.40 -9.35 -4.18
CA ASP A 60 3.43 -10.39 -4.29
C ASP A 60 4.81 -9.73 -4.41
N ASP A 61 5.80 -10.21 -3.65
CA ASP A 61 7.17 -9.69 -3.64
C ASP A 61 7.25 -8.14 -3.46
N VAL A 62 6.57 -7.61 -2.43
CA VAL A 62 6.47 -6.15 -2.18
C VAL A 62 7.35 -5.69 -1.01
N GLN A 63 8.09 -4.60 -1.23
CA GLN A 63 8.88 -3.91 -0.19
C GLN A 63 8.37 -2.48 -0.01
N LEU A 64 7.98 -2.13 1.21
CA LEU A 64 7.58 -0.76 1.57
C LEU A 64 8.45 -0.24 2.73
N ASP A 65 9.12 0.88 2.49
CA ASP A 65 9.97 1.56 3.48
C ASP A 65 9.43 2.99 3.71
N ASP A 66 9.40 3.43 4.98
CA ASP A 66 8.93 4.76 5.39
C ASP A 66 7.48 5.05 4.93
N VAL A 67 6.52 4.30 5.45
CA VAL A 67 5.09 4.40 5.05
C VAL A 67 4.25 5.07 6.14
N GLN A 68 3.38 5.98 5.73
CA GLN A 68 2.34 6.56 6.57
C GLN A 68 0.96 6.34 5.93
N LEU A 69 0.08 5.63 6.63
CA LEU A 69 -1.30 5.40 6.24
C LEU A 69 -2.23 6.11 7.24
N ASP A 70 -3.10 6.97 6.74
CA ASP A 70 -4.13 7.70 7.51
C ASP A 70 -5.51 7.44 6.87
N ASP A 71 -6.52 7.12 7.69
CA ASP A 71 -7.89 6.85 7.26
C ASP A 71 -7.98 5.81 6.10
N VAL A 72 -7.28 4.67 6.23
CA VAL A 72 -7.24 3.62 5.18
C VAL A 72 -8.16 2.44 5.48
N GLN A 73 -8.93 2.02 4.49
CA GLN A 73 -9.76 0.81 4.53
C GLN A 73 -9.28 -0.21 3.49
N LEU A 74 -8.98 -1.41 3.96
CA LEU A 74 -8.59 -2.54 3.12
C LEU A 74 -9.55 -3.71 3.34
N ASP A 75 -10.17 -4.17 2.25
CA ASP A 75 -11.05 -5.34 2.22
C ASP A 75 -10.48 -6.42 1.28
N ASP A 76 -10.63 -7.69 1.66
CA ASP A 76 -10.16 -8.85 0.90
C ASP A 76 -8.69 -8.75 0.40
N VAL A 77 -7.74 -8.62 1.34
CA VAL A 77 -6.31 -8.47 1.03
C VAL A 77 -5.51 -9.76 1.18
N GLN A 78 -4.68 -10.07 0.18
CA GLN A 78 -3.69 -11.15 0.21
C GLN A 78 -2.28 -10.57 0.03
N LEU A 79 -1.42 -10.81 1.01
CA LEU A 79 -0.01 -10.43 1.00
C LEU A 79 0.86 -11.69 0.97
N ASP A 80 1.72 -11.81 -0.03
CA ASP A 80 2.74 -12.87 -0.16
C ASP A 80 4.13 -12.22 -0.30
N ASP A 81 5.12 -12.73 0.43
CA ASP A 81 6.50 -12.24 0.44
C ASP A 81 6.63 -10.71 0.63
N VAL A 82 5.86 -10.12 1.56
CA VAL A 82 5.84 -8.67 1.82
C VAL A 82 6.78 -8.25 2.96
N GLN A 83 7.54 -7.17 2.76
CA GLN A 83 8.38 -6.55 3.78
C GLN A 83 7.92 -5.11 4.04
N LEU A 84 7.67 -4.79 5.31
CA LEU A 84 7.30 -3.46 5.78
C LEU A 84 8.33 -2.98 6.82
N ASP A 85 8.96 -1.84 6.55
CA ASP A 85 9.91 -1.17 7.44
C ASP A 85 9.46 0.28 7.71
N ASP A 86 9.57 0.72 8.97
CA ASP A 86 9.19 2.06 9.42
C ASP A 86 7.76 2.48 8.99
N VAL A 87 6.76 1.64 9.31
CA VAL A 87 5.35 1.90 8.95
C VAL A 87 4.53 2.47 10.10
N GLN A 88 3.79 3.55 9.83
CA GLN A 88 2.83 4.16 10.74
C GLN A 88 1.42 4.04 10.18
N LEU A 89 0.52 3.48 10.98
CA LEU A 89 -0.89 3.30 10.65
C LEU A 89 -1.74 4.08 11.65
N ASP A 90 -2.57 5.01 11.16
CA ASP A 90 -3.57 5.76 11.91
C ASP A 90 -4.95 5.52 11.28
N ASP A 91 -5.95 5.21 12.11
CA ASP A 91 -7.33 4.92 11.70
C ASP A 91 -7.47 3.86 10.55
N VAL A 92 -6.61 2.85 10.54
CA VAL A 92 -6.60 1.79 9.51
C VAL A 92 -7.55 0.63 9.84
N GLN A 93 -8.43 0.31 8.90
CA GLN A 93 -9.36 -0.83 8.99
C GLN A 93 -8.96 -1.93 8.01
N LEU A 94 -8.87 -3.15 8.53
CA LEU A 94 -8.52 -4.36 7.78
C LEU A 94 -9.66 -5.38 7.93
N ASP A 95 -10.28 -5.78 6.82
CA ASP A 95 -11.22 -6.90 6.77
C ASP A 95 -10.69 -8.00 5.83
N ASP A 96 -10.92 -9.26 6.21
CA ASP A 96 -10.53 -10.46 5.46
C ASP A 96 -9.07 -10.50 4.91
N VAL A 97 -8.09 -10.14 5.75
CA VAL A 97 -6.66 -10.14 5.39
C VAL A 97 -5.98 -11.50 5.58
N GLN A 98 -5.24 -11.94 4.55
CA GLN A 98 -4.36 -13.11 4.56
C GLN A 98 -2.90 -12.70 4.35
N LEU A 99 -2.02 -13.26 5.18
CA LEU A 99 -0.59 -12.97 5.19
C LEU A 99 0.20 -14.28 5.04
N ASP A 100 1.06 -14.36 4.03
CA ASP A 100 2.09 -15.40 3.88
C ASP A 100 3.47 -14.73 3.78
N ASP A 101 4.45 -15.28 4.50
CA ASP A 101 5.84 -14.80 4.55
C ASP A 101 6.06 -13.27 4.78
N VAL A 102 5.13 -12.61 5.49
CA VAL A 102 5.21 -11.17 5.80
C VAL A 102 6.19 -10.84 6.93
N GLN A 103 7.04 -9.83 6.71
CA GLN A 103 7.99 -9.29 7.68
C GLN A 103 7.64 -7.85 8.03
N LEU A 104 7.62 -7.56 9.34
CA LEU A 104 7.32 -6.24 9.89
C LEU A 104 8.49 -5.80 10.78
N ASP A 105 9.09 -4.66 10.47
CA ASP A 105 10.07 -3.97 11.33
C ASP A 105 9.58 -2.55 11.63
N ASP A 106 9.75 -2.12 12.87
CA ASP A 106 9.34 -0.78 13.37
C ASP A 106 7.91 -0.30 13.01
N VAL A 107 6.95 -1.22 12.92
CA VAL A 107 5.53 -0.90 12.64
C VAL A 107 4.78 -0.38 13.88
N GLN A 108 4.09 0.74 13.72
CA GLN A 108 3.28 1.41 14.75
C GLN A 108 1.81 1.48 14.33
N LEU A 109 0.92 1.18 15.28
CA LEU A 109 -0.52 1.30 15.15
C LEU A 109 -1.00 2.32 16.20
N ASP A 110 -1.67 3.38 15.76
CA ASP A 110 -2.47 4.25 16.63
C ASP A 110 -3.96 4.03 16.30
N ASP A 111 -4.75 3.76 17.33
CA ASP A 111 -6.20 3.53 17.23
C ASP A 111 -6.88 4.65 18.05
N ALA A 112 -7.66 5.53 17.41
CA ALA A 112 -8.45 6.56 18.09
C ALA A 112 -9.89 6.11 18.44
#